data_AF-A0A7X7IZC1-F1
#
_entry.id   AF-A0A7X7IZC1-F1
#
_cell.length_a   1.000
_cell.length_b   1.000
_cell.length_c   1.000
_cell.angle_alpha   90.00
_cell.angle_beta   90.00
_cell.angle_gamma   90.00
#
_symmetry.space_group_name_H-M   'P 1'
#
loop_
_entity.id
_entity.type
_entity.pdbx_description
1 polymer ?
#
loop_
_entity_poly.entity_id
_entity_poly.type
_entity_poly.pdbx_seq_one_letter_code
_entity_poly.pdbx_strand_id
1 'polypeptide(L)'
;MYARWGITITGFIIDGYAPGLNKDGLDCYAKFSPNGIVPQKIPATLLHGDMPVLRASYDLGDNAEQAARVIVERIAKRSVPFHWFRGILKSPDWYIDVYNRARAANPKIELLDAPTYFELYRAWLKSNPQAAAGKIDCER
;
A
#
# COMPACT_ATOMS: atom_id res chain seq x y z
N MET A 1 19.74 9.00 8.24
CA MET A 1 19.58 8.87 6.78
C MET A 1 18.21 9.35 6.31
N TYR A 2 17.09 8.79 6.80
CA TYR A 2 15.73 9.22 6.43
C TYR A 2 15.44 10.71 6.69
N ALA A 3 15.72 11.18 7.91
CA ALA A 3 15.50 12.58 8.30
C ALA A 3 16.23 13.60 7.42
N ARG A 4 17.44 13.28 6.94
CA ARG A 4 18.22 14.15 6.05
C ARG A 4 17.50 14.43 4.73
N TRP A 5 16.70 13.48 4.27
CA TRP A 5 16.02 13.53 2.97
C TRP A 5 14.51 13.74 3.12
N GLY A 6 14.01 14.02 4.32
CA GLY A 6 12.58 14.18 4.59
C GLY A 6 11.75 12.92 4.35
N ILE A 7 12.38 11.74 4.24
CA ILE A 7 11.67 10.48 3.99
C ILE A 7 11.07 10.00 5.31
N THR A 8 9.78 9.68 5.29
CA THR A 8 9.03 9.20 6.46
C THR A 8 8.16 7.98 6.14
N ILE A 9 8.23 7.47 4.91
CA ILE A 9 7.45 6.33 4.41
C ILE A 9 8.41 5.33 3.76
N THR A 10 8.22 4.04 4.04
CA THR A 10 8.93 2.93 3.38
C THR A 10 7.94 2.20 2.50
N GLY A 11 7.90 2.58 1.22
CA GLY A 11 6.89 2.12 0.27
C GLY A 11 6.99 0.64 -0.15
N PHE A 12 8.00 -0.10 0.31
CA PHE A 12 8.11 -1.53 0.10
C PHE A 12 9.13 -2.20 1.02
N ILE A 13 8.81 -3.39 1.56
CA ILE A 13 9.70 -4.23 2.37
C ILE A 13 9.63 -5.67 1.85
N ILE A 14 10.79 -6.27 1.54
CA ILE A 14 10.91 -7.66 1.05
C ILE A 14 11.40 -8.53 2.21
N ASP A 15 10.60 -9.51 2.60
CA ASP A 15 10.97 -10.46 3.65
C ASP A 15 11.68 -11.70 3.08
N GLY A 16 11.56 -11.97 1.77
CA GLY A 16 12.18 -13.13 1.12
C GLY A 16 11.77 -14.45 1.78
N TYR A 17 12.73 -15.26 2.20
CA TYR A 17 12.49 -16.49 2.98
C TYR A 17 12.38 -16.25 4.50
N ALA A 18 12.66 -15.04 4.99
CA ALA A 18 12.55 -14.74 6.41
C ALA A 18 11.07 -14.67 6.85
N PRO A 19 10.79 -14.84 8.15
CA PRO A 19 9.47 -14.55 8.71
C PRO A 19 9.04 -13.10 8.43
N GLY A 20 7.73 -12.85 8.44
CA GLY A 20 7.21 -11.48 8.38
C GLY A 20 7.58 -10.66 9.61
N LEU A 21 7.46 -9.33 9.50
CA LEU A 21 7.76 -8.41 10.60
C LEU A 21 6.95 -8.76 11.85
N ASN A 22 7.66 -9.00 12.95
CA ASN A 22 7.09 -9.10 14.28
C ASN A 22 6.96 -7.69 14.89
N LYS A 23 6.51 -7.64 16.15
CA LYS A 23 6.37 -6.37 16.90
C LYS A 23 7.67 -5.57 16.93
N ASP A 24 8.81 -6.20 17.19
CA ASP A 24 10.10 -5.51 17.28
C ASP A 24 10.53 -4.93 15.93
N GLY A 25 10.25 -5.65 14.84
CA GLY A 25 10.43 -5.15 13.47
C GLY A 25 9.58 -3.92 13.20
N LEU A 26 8.29 -3.96 13.55
CA LEU A 26 7.38 -2.83 13.41
C LEU A 26 7.82 -1.63 14.27
N ASP A 27 8.22 -1.86 15.51
CA ASP A 27 8.75 -0.83 16.42
C ASP A 27 10.04 -0.19 15.87
N CYS A 28 10.88 -0.96 15.18
CA CYS A 28 12.06 -0.45 14.51
C CYS A 28 11.69 0.50 13.37
N TYR A 29 10.78 0.08 12.48
CA TYR A 29 10.31 0.92 11.37
C TYR A 29 9.62 2.19 11.85
N ALA A 30 8.83 2.11 12.93
CA ALA A 30 8.14 3.28 13.48
C ALA A 30 9.08 4.43 13.88
N LYS A 31 10.35 4.14 14.19
CA LYS A 31 11.34 5.17 14.58
C LYS A 31 11.79 6.05 13.42
N PHE A 32 11.81 5.54 12.19
CA PHE A 32 12.34 6.26 11.02
C PHE A 32 11.35 6.37 9.85
N SER A 33 10.26 5.61 9.89
CA SER A 33 9.21 5.58 8.87
C SER A 33 7.80 5.74 9.48
N PRO A 34 7.59 6.76 10.34
CA PRO A 34 6.36 6.87 11.15
C PRO A 34 5.10 7.12 10.31
N ASN A 35 5.26 7.54 9.06
CA ASN A 35 4.14 7.86 8.17
C ASN A 35 3.71 6.69 7.30
N GLY A 36 4.40 5.55 7.37
CA GLY A 36 3.82 4.29 6.94
C GLY A 36 4.79 3.38 6.22
N ILE A 37 4.40 2.11 6.16
CA ILE A 37 5.21 1.04 5.58
C ILE A 37 4.36 0.07 4.78
N VAL A 38 4.98 -0.56 3.79
CA VAL A 38 4.34 -1.57 2.93
C VAL A 38 5.09 -2.91 2.94
N PRO A 39 4.91 -3.75 3.98
CA PRO A 39 5.51 -5.09 4.03
C PRO A 39 4.67 -6.16 3.31
N GLN A 40 5.29 -7.30 3.00
CA GLN A 40 4.65 -8.40 2.29
C GLN A 40 3.91 -9.36 3.24
N LYS A 41 4.54 -9.73 4.37
CA LYS A 41 4.05 -10.80 5.26
C LYS A 41 3.43 -10.24 6.55
N ILE A 42 2.31 -9.55 6.43
CA ILE A 42 1.62 -8.87 7.55
C ILE A 42 0.08 -9.05 7.39
N PRO A 43 -0.76 -8.77 8.40
CA PRO A 43 -2.19 -8.57 8.16
C PRO A 43 -2.45 -7.52 7.09
N ALA A 44 -3.56 -7.65 6.35
CA ALA A 44 -3.79 -6.84 5.17
C ALA A 44 -3.86 -5.33 5.43
N THR A 45 -4.21 -4.94 6.65
CA THR A 45 -4.25 -3.58 7.17
C THR A 45 -3.94 -3.61 8.66
N LEU A 46 -3.24 -2.60 9.17
CA LEU A 46 -2.85 -2.51 10.58
C LEU A 46 -2.47 -1.06 10.91
N LEU A 47 -2.75 -0.62 12.13
CA LEU A 47 -2.20 0.60 12.72
C LEU A 47 -1.27 0.20 13.88
N HIS A 48 0.04 0.35 13.68
CA HIS A 48 1.03 0.03 14.70
C HIS A 48 1.41 1.29 15.48
N GLY A 49 0.82 1.47 16.67
CA GLY A 49 0.88 2.76 17.36
C GLY A 49 0.14 3.82 16.56
N ASP A 50 0.87 4.77 15.98
CA ASP A 50 0.32 5.76 15.02
C ASP A 50 0.83 5.53 13.58
N MET A 51 1.66 4.51 13.36
CA MET A 51 2.22 4.19 12.05
C MET A 51 1.24 3.32 11.23
N PRO A 52 0.76 3.80 10.08
CA PRO A 52 -0.09 3.01 9.20
C PRO A 52 0.71 1.92 8.48
N VAL A 53 0.21 0.69 8.50
CA VAL A 53 0.83 -0.47 7.87
C VAL A 53 -0.15 -1.08 6.87
N LEU A 54 0.29 -1.21 5.62
CA LEU A 54 -0.54 -1.79 4.56
C LEU A 54 0.20 -2.96 3.94
N ARG A 55 -0.46 -4.13 3.83
CA ARG A 55 0.14 -5.24 3.10
C ARG A 55 0.31 -4.89 1.63
N ALA A 56 1.51 -5.13 1.11
CA ALA A 56 1.82 -5.04 -0.31
C ALA A 56 0.78 -5.82 -1.14
N SER A 57 0.27 -5.19 -2.19
CA SER A 57 -0.63 -5.86 -3.14
C SER A 57 0.21 -6.59 -4.21
N TYR A 58 -0.39 -6.75 -5.38
CA TYR A 58 0.21 -7.36 -6.55
C TYR A 58 1.33 -6.53 -7.19
N ASP A 59 2.18 -7.26 -7.89
CA ASP A 59 3.14 -6.70 -8.85
C ASP A 59 2.45 -6.55 -10.19
N LEU A 60 2.63 -5.40 -10.81
CA LEU A 60 2.07 -5.09 -12.12
C LEU A 60 3.07 -5.50 -13.20
N GLY A 61 2.56 -6.23 -14.20
CA GLY A 61 3.32 -6.68 -15.36
C GLY A 61 3.71 -5.55 -16.31
N ASP A 62 4.41 -5.87 -17.38
CA ASP A 62 4.90 -4.89 -18.37
C ASP A 62 3.79 -4.31 -19.25
N ASN A 63 2.77 -5.11 -19.59
CA ASN A 63 1.68 -4.65 -20.43
C ASN A 63 0.70 -3.76 -19.63
N ALA A 64 0.53 -2.51 -20.05
CA ALA A 64 -0.29 -1.52 -19.35
C ALA A 64 -1.78 -1.89 -19.28
N GLU A 65 -2.33 -2.52 -20.32
CA GLU A 65 -3.72 -2.97 -20.35
C GLU A 65 -3.96 -4.09 -19.33
N GLN A 66 -3.07 -5.08 -19.28
CA GLN A 66 -3.12 -6.16 -18.29
C GLN A 66 -2.94 -5.61 -16.87
N ALA A 67 -2.00 -4.69 -16.66
CA ALA A 67 -1.80 -4.05 -15.36
C ALA A 67 -3.04 -3.29 -14.90
N ALA A 68 -3.68 -2.51 -15.78
CA ALA A 68 -4.92 -1.81 -15.46
C ALA A 68 -6.07 -2.78 -15.10
N ARG A 69 -6.20 -3.89 -15.82
CA ARG A 69 -7.16 -4.95 -15.47
C ARG A 69 -6.90 -5.53 -14.09
N VAL A 70 -5.65 -5.85 -13.76
CA VAL A 70 -5.25 -6.34 -12.43
C VAL A 70 -5.62 -5.33 -11.35
N ILE A 71 -5.40 -4.03 -11.56
CA ILE A 71 -5.80 -3.00 -10.60
C ILE A 71 -7.31 -3.05 -10.34
N VAL A 72 -8.13 -3.02 -11.39
CA VAL A 72 -9.60 -3.03 -11.27
C VAL A 72 -10.09 -4.29 -10.59
N GLU A 73 -9.58 -5.46 -10.98
CA GLU A 73 -9.94 -6.75 -10.39
C GLU A 73 -9.57 -6.83 -8.91
N ARG A 74 -8.38 -6.36 -8.54
CA ARG A 74 -7.92 -6.36 -7.14
C ARG A 74 -8.70 -5.35 -6.28
N ILE A 75 -9.11 -4.21 -6.86
CA ILE A 75 -9.99 -3.24 -6.19
C ILE A 75 -11.36 -3.84 -5.92
N ALA A 76 -11.96 -4.52 -6.89
CA ALA A 76 -13.27 -5.15 -6.72
C ALA A 76 -13.27 -6.23 -5.62
N LYS A 77 -12.16 -6.97 -5.48
CA LYS A 77 -12.00 -8.05 -4.49
C LYS A 77 -11.68 -7.55 -3.08
N ARG A 78 -11.12 -6.35 -2.91
CA ARG A 78 -10.68 -5.89 -1.60
C ARG A 78 -11.83 -5.29 -0.79
N SER A 79 -11.86 -5.54 0.51
CA SER A 79 -12.86 -4.94 1.41
C SER A 79 -12.47 -3.52 1.87
N VAL A 80 -11.19 -3.16 1.75
CA VAL A 80 -10.68 -1.82 2.08
C VAL A 80 -10.46 -0.96 0.84
N PRO A 81 -10.68 0.37 0.92
CA PRO A 81 -10.54 1.27 -0.21
C PRO A 81 -9.08 1.67 -0.54
N PHE A 82 -8.11 1.12 0.19
CA PHE A 82 -6.69 1.47 0.07
C PHE A 82 -5.90 0.34 -0.60
N HIS A 83 -5.21 0.69 -1.69
CA HIS A 83 -4.39 -0.24 -2.47
C HIS A 83 -3.00 0.33 -2.74
N TRP A 84 -2.01 -0.56 -2.78
CA TRP A 84 -0.63 -0.21 -3.11
C TRP A 84 -0.02 -1.30 -3.98
N PHE A 85 0.27 -0.97 -5.23
CA PHE A 85 0.80 -1.88 -6.23
C PHE A 85 2.24 -1.55 -6.56
N ARG A 86 3.01 -2.55 -7.02
CA ARG A 86 4.39 -2.34 -7.44
C ARG A 86 4.49 -2.31 -8.96
N GLY A 87 4.97 -1.20 -9.50
CA GLY A 87 5.50 -1.11 -10.86
C GLY A 87 7.03 -1.15 -10.81
N ILE A 88 7.64 -2.26 -11.25
CA ILE A 88 9.10 -2.41 -11.22
C ILE A 88 9.69 -1.93 -12.56
N LEU A 89 10.59 -0.95 -12.49
CA LEU A 89 11.37 -0.43 -13.62
C LEU A 89 10.50 0.00 -14.81
N LYS A 90 9.39 0.70 -14.53
CA LYS A 90 8.45 1.19 -15.55
C LYS A 90 8.74 2.64 -15.92
N SER A 91 8.48 2.99 -17.17
CA SER A 91 8.57 4.38 -17.64
C SER A 91 7.42 5.23 -17.08
N PRO A 92 7.57 6.56 -17.00
CA PRO A 92 6.48 7.46 -16.64
C PRO A 92 5.24 7.28 -17.53
N ASP A 93 5.42 7.12 -18.85
CA ASP A 93 4.31 6.92 -19.80
C ASP A 93 3.50 5.66 -19.50
N TRP A 94 4.18 4.59 -19.05
CA TRP A 94 3.51 3.38 -18.62
C TRP A 94 2.57 3.65 -17.43
N TYR A 95 3.00 4.43 -16.43
CA TYR A 95 2.14 4.77 -15.29
C TYR A 95 0.91 5.58 -15.71
N ILE A 96 1.09 6.53 -16.64
CA ILE A 96 0.00 7.33 -17.19
C ILE A 96 -1.01 6.45 -17.93
N ASP A 97 -0.55 5.55 -18.80
CA ASP A 97 -1.42 4.65 -19.57
C ASP A 97 -2.19 3.69 -18.66
N VAL A 98 -1.51 3.07 -17.69
CA VAL A 98 -2.15 2.20 -16.69
C VAL A 98 -3.23 2.94 -15.91
N TYR A 99 -2.92 4.14 -15.42
CA TYR A 99 -3.88 4.95 -14.65
C TYR A 99 -5.10 5.33 -15.49
N ASN A 100 -4.89 5.84 -16.70
CA ASN A 100 -5.98 6.26 -17.58
C ASN A 100 -6.91 5.09 -17.92
N ARG A 101 -6.36 3.91 -18.22
CA ARG A 101 -7.14 2.69 -18.49
C ARG A 101 -7.90 2.22 -17.26
N ALA A 102 -7.26 2.19 -16.09
CA ALA A 102 -7.91 1.78 -14.85
C ALA A 102 -9.07 2.72 -14.48
N ARG A 103 -8.87 4.04 -14.60
CA ARG A 103 -9.89 5.05 -14.32
C ARG A 103 -11.03 5.04 -15.33
N ALA A 104 -10.74 4.77 -16.61
CA ALA A 104 -11.78 4.60 -17.63
C ALA A 104 -12.70 3.41 -17.31
N ALA A 105 -12.14 2.32 -16.77
CA ALA A 105 -12.92 1.15 -16.34
C ALA A 105 -13.63 1.36 -14.99
N ASN A 106 -13.04 2.14 -14.08
CA ASN A 106 -13.64 2.49 -12.79
C ASN A 106 -13.34 3.96 -12.44
N PRO A 107 -14.28 4.89 -12.70
CA PRO A 107 -14.08 6.32 -12.46
C PRO A 107 -13.85 6.72 -11.00
N LYS A 108 -14.08 5.81 -10.04
CA LYS A 108 -13.84 6.04 -8.61
C LYS A 108 -12.39 5.83 -8.19
N ILE A 109 -11.54 5.32 -9.08
CA ILE A 109 -10.11 5.16 -8.81
C ILE A 109 -9.43 6.53 -8.84
N GLU A 110 -8.72 6.84 -7.77
CA GLU A 110 -7.91 8.05 -7.66
C GLU A 110 -6.47 7.66 -7.32
N LEU A 111 -5.51 8.25 -8.05
CA LEU A 111 -4.08 8.08 -7.79
C LEU A 111 -3.60 9.19 -6.86
N LEU A 112 -2.92 8.81 -5.79
CA LEU A 112 -2.40 9.74 -4.78
C LEU A 112 -0.89 9.62 -4.67
N ASP A 113 -0.23 10.72 -4.31
CA ASP A 113 1.14 10.68 -3.81
C ASP A 113 1.19 9.94 -2.45
N ALA A 114 2.37 9.43 -2.11
CA ALA A 114 2.54 8.60 -0.93
C ALA A 114 2.19 9.33 0.39
N PRO A 115 2.68 10.56 0.67
CA PRO A 115 2.24 11.32 1.85
C PRO A 115 0.72 11.46 1.97
N THR A 116 0.06 11.97 0.93
CA THR A 116 -1.41 12.16 0.94
C THR A 116 -2.14 10.83 1.17
N TYR A 117 -1.71 9.78 0.46
CA TYR A 117 -2.28 8.44 0.60
C TYR A 117 -2.22 7.95 2.05
N PHE A 118 -1.05 8.02 2.68
CA PHE A 118 -0.86 7.45 4.01
C PHE A 118 -1.51 8.28 5.12
N GLU A 119 -1.61 9.60 4.96
CA GLU A 119 -2.38 10.43 5.89
C GLU A 119 -3.88 10.09 5.85
N LEU A 120 -4.45 9.96 4.65
CA LEU A 120 -5.85 9.55 4.50
C LEU A 120 -6.07 8.12 5.02
N TYR A 121 -5.13 7.21 4.76
CA TYR A 121 -5.19 5.84 5.26
C TYR A 121 -5.13 5.81 6.79
N ARG A 122 -4.24 6.58 7.42
CA ARG A 122 -4.16 6.70 8.89
C ARG A 122 -5.47 7.23 9.48
N ALA A 123 -6.04 8.29 8.91
CA ALA A 123 -7.32 8.85 9.36
C ALA A 123 -8.46 7.82 9.26
N TRP A 124 -8.49 7.06 8.16
CA TRP A 124 -9.44 5.97 7.98
C TRP A 124 -9.24 4.86 9.02
N LEU A 125 -8.00 4.43 9.30
CA LEU A 125 -7.72 3.41 10.32
C LEU A 125 -8.18 3.84 11.72
N LYS A 126 -7.95 5.10 12.10
CA LYS A 126 -8.42 5.66 13.39
C LYS A 126 -9.94 5.59 13.51
N SER A 127 -10.65 5.69 12.40
CA SER A 127 -12.11 5.58 12.34
C SER A 127 -12.62 4.14 12.17
N ASN A 128 -11.74 3.15 11.94
CA ASN A 128 -12.07 1.75 11.66
C ASN A 128 -11.27 0.80 12.57
N PRO A 129 -11.66 0.64 13.86
CA PRO A 129 -10.86 -0.08 14.84
C PRO A 129 -10.53 -1.54 14.50
N GLN A 130 -11.46 -2.26 13.84
CA GLN A 130 -11.22 -3.65 13.41
C GLN A 130 -10.13 -3.73 12.33
N ALA A 131 -10.11 -2.76 11.40
CA ALA A 131 -9.09 -2.64 10.38
C ALA A 131 -7.74 -2.24 11.00
N ALA A 132 -7.75 -1.26 11.90
CA ALA A 132 -6.57 -0.84 12.66
C ALA A 132 -5.94 -1.99 13.46
N ALA A 133 -6.75 -2.91 13.99
CA ALA A 133 -6.28 -4.09 14.70
C ALA A 133 -5.88 -5.28 13.79
N GLY A 134 -5.98 -5.13 12.47
CA GLY A 134 -5.70 -6.21 11.51
C GLY A 134 -6.65 -7.40 11.57
N LYS A 135 -7.89 -7.16 12.01
CA LYS A 135 -8.91 -8.20 12.23
C LYS A 135 -9.92 -8.34 11.10
N ILE A 136 -9.81 -7.55 10.05
CA ILE A 136 -10.69 -7.67 8.89
C ILE A 136 -10.09 -8.60 7.85
N ASP A 137 -10.93 -9.45 7.26
CA ASP A 137 -10.56 -10.12 6.03
C ASP A 137 -10.62 -9.11 4.89
N CYS A 138 -9.51 -9.02 4.16
CA CYS A 138 -9.36 -8.07 3.07
C CYS A 138 -9.67 -8.65 1.70
N GLU A 139 -9.85 -9.97 1.57
CA GLU A 139 -10.13 -10.60 0.28
C GLU A 139 -11.55 -11.18 0.31
N ARG A 140 -12.42 -10.68 -0.57
CA ARG A 140 -13.78 -11.17 -0.78
C ARG A 140 -13.82 -12.23 -1.89
#